data_AF-A0A8U0HPV3-F1
#
_entry.id   AF-A0A8U0HPV3-F1
#
_cell.length_a   1.000
_cell.length_b   1.000
_cell.length_c   1.000
_cell.angle_alpha   90.00
_cell.angle_beta   90.00
_cell.angle_gamma   90.00
#
_symmetry.space_group_name_H-M   'P 1'
#
loop_
_entity.id
_entity.type
_entity.pdbx_description
1 polymer ?
#
loop_
_entity_poly.entity_id
_entity_poly.type
_entity_poly.pdbx_seq_one_letter_code
_entity_poly.pdbx_strand_id
1 'polypeptide(L)' 'MSYVAMVAIPLAIWVATHPVTGTAAVAATAGLLAVGRRTYRLARCFSECGGFALDVGGTARITVARAPTDDPC' A
#
# COMPACT_ATOMS: atom_id res chain seq x y z
N MET A 1 20.81 -15.77 -9.35
CA MET A 1 20.58 -15.00 -10.58
C MET A 1 19.86 -15.80 -11.67
N SER A 2 20.17 -17.09 -11.84
CA SER A 2 19.49 -18.00 -12.77
C SER A 2 17.95 -18.06 -12.61
N TYR A 3 17.44 -18.00 -11.38
CA TYR A 3 15.99 -18.00 -11.11
C TYR A 3 15.26 -16.74 -11.63
N VAL A 4 15.93 -15.58 -11.59
CA VAL A 4 15.34 -14.33 -12.08
C VAL A 4 15.13 -14.40 -13.58
N ALA A 5 16.11 -14.95 -14.32
CA ALA A 5 15.99 -15.16 -15.76
C ALA A 5 14.86 -16.14 -16.12
N MET A 6 14.69 -17.22 -15.36
CA MET A 6 13.61 -18.19 -15.57
C MET A 6 12.21 -17.57 -15.46
N VAL A 7 12.03 -16.57 -14.61
CA VAL A 7 10.73 -15.88 -14.47
C VAL A 7 10.62 -14.69 -15.43
N ALA A 8 11.70 -13.92 -15.61
CA ALA A 8 11.66 -12.69 -16.40
C ALA A 8 11.37 -12.94 -17.88
N ILE A 9 11.94 -14.00 -18.47
CA ILE A 9 11.77 -14.32 -19.90
C ILE A 9 10.30 -14.63 -20.26
N PRO A 10 9.61 -15.60 -19.62
CA PRO A 10 8.21 -15.88 -19.94
C PRO A 10 7.30 -14.69 -19.63
N LEU A 11 7.61 -13.91 -18.59
CA LEU A 11 6.83 -12.72 -18.22
C LEU A 11 6.97 -11.61 -19.26
N ALA A 12 8.18 -11.39 -19.81
CA ALA A 12 8.41 -10.45 -20.90
C ALA A 12 7.66 -10.86 -22.18
N ILE A 13 7.67 -12.14 -22.53
CA ILE A 13 6.93 -12.68 -23.68
C ILE A 13 5.42 -12.51 -23.49
N TRP A 14 4.92 -12.78 -22.28
CA TRP A 14 3.50 -12.63 -21.95
C TRP A 14 3.03 -11.17 -22.04
N VAL A 15 3.84 -10.22 -21.55
CA VAL A 15 3.56 -8.78 -21.69
C VAL A 15 3.59 -8.34 -23.15
N ALA A 16 4.50 -8.87 -23.95
CA ALA A 16 4.56 -8.57 -25.39
C ALA A 16 3.32 -9.09 -26.14
N THR A 17 2.74 -10.22 -25.72
CA THR A 17 1.49 -10.75 -26.32
C THR A 17 0.24 -10.03 -25.82
N HIS A 18 0.23 -9.56 -24.57
CA HIS A 18 -0.91 -8.86 -23.98
C HIS A 18 -0.48 -7.54 -23.32
N PRO A 19 -0.22 -6.49 -24.12
CA PRO A 19 0.39 -5.26 -23.62
C PRO A 19 -0.49 -4.50 -22.63
N VAL A 20 -1.82 -4.55 -22.79
CA VAL A 20 -2.76 -3.84 -21.91
C VAL A 20 -2.79 -4.49 -20.52
N THR A 21 -2.92 -5.81 -20.43
CA THR A 21 -2.88 -6.52 -19.14
C THR A 21 -1.50 -6.45 -18.50
N GLY A 22 -0.43 -6.49 -19.30
CA GLY A 22 0.94 -6.32 -18.81
C GLY A 22 1.17 -4.95 -18.16
N THR A 23 0.78 -3.87 -18.85
CA THR A 23 0.90 -2.51 -18.32
C THR A 23 -0.02 -2.29 -17.11
N ALA A 24 -1.24 -2.82 -17.12
CA ALA A 24 -2.14 -2.77 -15.97
C ALA A 24 -1.55 -3.50 -14.75
N ALA A 25 -0.96 -4.68 -14.93
CA ALA A 25 -0.32 -5.42 -13.84
C ALA A 25 0.88 -4.67 -13.25
N VAL A 26 1.72 -4.06 -14.11
CA VAL A 26 2.84 -3.22 -13.66
C VAL A 26 2.35 -1.98 -12.92
N ALA A 27 1.35 -1.29 -13.44
CA ALA A 27 0.77 -0.11 -12.80
C ALA A 27 0.13 -0.47 -11.44
N ALA A 28 -0.60 -1.58 -11.37
CA ALA A 28 -1.22 -2.06 -10.14
C ALA A 28 -0.18 -2.43 -9.09
N THR A 29 0.87 -3.17 -9.45
CA THR A 29 1.95 -3.54 -8.52
C THR A 29 2.72 -2.32 -8.03
N ALA A 30 3.06 -1.38 -8.92
CA ALA A 30 3.71 -0.13 -8.54
C ALA A 30 2.83 0.70 -7.59
N GLY A 31 1.55 0.84 -7.91
CA GLY A 31 0.57 1.53 -7.07
C GLY A 31 0.42 0.89 -5.70
N LEU A 32 0.34 -0.44 -5.64
CA LEU A 32 0.22 -1.21 -4.40
C LEU A 32 1.45 -1.01 -3.50
N LEU A 33 2.67 -1.01 -4.08
CA LEU A 33 3.90 -0.76 -3.34
C LEU A 33 3.96 0.68 -2.80
N ALA A 34 3.53 1.66 -3.59
CA ALA A 34 3.50 3.06 -3.17
C ALA A 34 2.49 3.28 -2.02
N VAL A 35 1.26 2.79 -2.18
CA VAL A 35 0.21 2.88 -1.16
C VAL A 35 0.60 2.07 0.07
N GLY A 36 1.08 0.84 -0.08
CA GLY A 36 1.52 -0.03 1.01
C GLY A 36 2.62 0.59 1.86
N ARG A 37 3.62 1.25 1.26
CA ARG A 37 4.65 1.98 2.02
C ARG A 37 4.06 3.14 2.80
N ARG A 38 3.10 3.86 2.22
CA ARG A 38 2.45 5.00 2.86
C ARG A 38 1.57 4.56 4.02
N THR A 39 0.75 3.52 3.82
CA THR A 39 -0.10 2.94 4.87
C THR A 39 0.73 2.30 5.96
N TYR A 40 1.85 1.65 5.65
CA TYR A 40 2.76 1.10 6.66
C TYR A 40 3.34 2.19 7.56
N ARG A 41 3.79 3.33 6.99
CA ARG A 41 4.24 4.48 7.79
C ARG A 41 3.13 5.05 8.67
N LEU A 42 1.91 5.17 8.14
CA LEU A 42 0.73 5.59 8.89
C LEU A 42 0.40 4.63 10.04
N ALA A 43 0.38 3.33 9.78
CA ALA A 43 0.14 2.31 10.79
C ALA A 43 1.22 2.33 11.88
N ARG A 44 2.48 2.54 11.50
CA ARG A 44 3.58 2.69 12.45
C ARG A 44 3.43 3.93 13.32
N CYS A 45 3.10 5.09 12.73
CA CYS A 45 2.79 6.30 13.49
C CYS A 45 1.60 6.10 14.42
N PHE A 46 0.54 5.41 13.98
CA PHE A 46 -0.59 5.10 14.87
C PHE A 46 -0.17 4.21 16.04
N SER A 47 0.71 3.23 15.79
CA SER A 47 1.22 2.35 16.84
C SER A 47 2.14 3.05 17.85
N GLU A 48 2.95 4.01 17.39
CA GLU A 48 3.91 4.74 18.23
C GLU A 48 3.28 5.97 18.91
N CYS A 49 2.40 6.71 18.22
CA CYS A 49 1.79 7.96 18.71
C CYS A 49 0.39 7.78 19.32
N GLY A 50 -0.22 6.60 19.21
CA GLY A 50 -1.55 6.32 19.78
C GLY A 50 -2.73 7.00 19.07
N GLY A 51 -2.48 7.71 17.96
CA GLY A 51 -3.52 8.35 17.16
C GLY A 51 -2.99 9.05 15.90
N PHE A 52 -3.88 9.39 14.97
CA PHE A 52 -3.58 10.26 13.82
C PHE A 52 -4.76 11.19 13.48
N ALA A 53 -4.46 12.33 12.88
CA ALA A 53 -5.45 13.25 12.30
C ALA A 53 -5.33 13.24 10.77
N LEU A 54 -6.42 12.91 10.08
CA LEU A 54 -6.54 12.98 8.62
C LEU A 54 -7.40 14.20 8.25
N ASP A 55 -6.84 15.08 7.43
CA ASP A 55 -7.58 16.20 6.86
C ASP A 55 -8.17 15.78 5.49
N VAL A 56 -9.50 15.77 5.39
CA VAL A 56 -10.26 15.34 4.21
C VAL A 56 -10.74 16.60 3.48
N GLY A 57 -10.10 16.88 2.34
CA GLY A 57 -10.51 17.96 1.44
C GLY A 57 -10.40 19.37 2.04
N GLY A 58 -9.66 19.57 3.14
CA GLY A 58 -9.56 20.84 3.86
C GLY A 58 -10.84 21.27 4.59
N THR A 59 -11.88 20.42 4.57
CA THR A 59 -13.20 20.70 5.13
C THR A 59 -13.52 19.89 6.38
N ALA A 60 -12.93 18.71 6.52
CA ALA A 60 -13.21 17.83 7.64
C ALA A 60 -11.92 17.20 8.16
N ARG A 61 -11.67 17.30 9.47
CA ARG A 61 -10.56 16.63 10.13
C ARG A 61 -11.08 15.42 10.90
N ILE A 62 -10.64 14.23 10.51
CA ILE A 62 -10.94 12.97 11.19
C ILE A 62 -9.77 12.65 12.12
N THR A 63 -10.00 12.72 13.43
CA THR A 63 -9.05 12.30 14.45
C THR A 63 -9.38 10.89 14.91
N VAL A 64 -8.47 9.96 14.67
CA VAL A 64 -8.56 8.59 15.19
C VAL A 64 -7.56 8.50 16.34
N ALA A 65 -8.06 8.37 17.56
CA ALA A 65 -7.27 8.07 18.75
C ALA A 65 -7.54 6.63 19.18
N ARG A 66 -6.55 5.95 19.73
CA ARG A 66 -6.74 4.66 20.40
C ARG A 66 -7.64 4.91 21.63
N ALA A 67 -8.84 4.33 21.64
CA ALA A 67 -9.67 4.31 22.83
C ALA A 67 -8.91 3.59 23.96
N PRO A 68 -8.94 4.10 25.21
CA PRO A 68 -8.37 3.39 26.33
C PRO A 68 -9.07 2.03 26.44
N THR A 69 -8.28 0.94 26.34
CA THR A 69 -8.80 -0.44 26.45
C THR A 69 -9.20 -0.78 27.89
N ASP A 70 -8.97 0.12 28.84
CA ASP A 70 -9.28 -0.02 30.26
C ASP A 70 -10.56 0.75 30.62
N ASP A 71 -11.72 0.28 30.16
CA ASP A 71 -12.98 0.49 30.88
C ASP A 71 -13.18 -0.75 31.77
N PRO A 72 -12.81 -0.72 33.07
CA PRO A 72 -13.27 -1.73 34.00
C PRO A 72 -14.79 -1.55 34.18
N CYS A 73 -15.57 -2.46 33.59
CA CYS A 73 -16.96 -2.70 33.97
C CYS A 73 -17.06 -3.21 35.41
#